data_AF-A0A661QHM3-F1
#
_entry.id   AF-A0A661QHM3-F1
#
_cell.length_a   1.000
_cell.length_b   1.000
_cell.length_c   1.000
_cell.angle_alpha   90.00
_cell.angle_beta   90.00
_cell.angle_gamma   90.00
#
_symmetry.space_group_name_H-M   'P 1'
#
loop_
_entity.id
_entity.type
_entity.pdbx_description
1 polymer ?
#
loop_
_entity_poly.entity_id
_entity_poly.type
_entity_poly.pdbx_seq_one_letter_code
_entity_poly.pdbx_strand_id
1 'polypeptide(L)'
;MIQIGSGPEIRKWFEHPEDIKRIIEDVAGALYPLLKARKISLPIYSPGELISKNKEDMVHDLTSELILFLLQNASHIHQRLMAAGKGRAQYLKTAFLNHCKDKSHSLKANRFKYLYKRSADILRNSDKFHTMARQPDISCFSICHESRQIPPLTQEDCSKIPFPEHKTHLNFNKINSKDRILKLAHHFLTHLFQIHGNTPVRVDLRDFIQWIGLHVDLTDSITDRMEPSNPIRCPTRGGENHGDIPDASFRPDHLYENLHFDQSLVVKWGEIFSARLTQKEKLLFYLRYGEKL
;
A
#
# COMPACT_ATOMS: atom_id res chain seq x y z
N MET A 1 15.77 -9.95 27.96
CA MET A 1 14.95 -11.11 28.38
C MET A 1 13.49 -10.68 28.41
N ILE A 2 12.67 -11.20 27.50
CA ILE A 2 11.22 -10.98 27.53
C ILE A 2 10.66 -11.98 28.54
N GLN A 3 10.18 -11.50 29.69
CA GLN A 3 9.35 -12.32 30.57
C GLN A 3 8.03 -12.57 29.83
N ILE A 4 7.94 -13.73 29.17
CA ILE A 4 6.67 -14.23 28.65
C ILE A 4 5.86 -14.62 29.89
N GLY A 5 5.05 -13.68 30.38
CA GLY A 5 4.03 -13.96 31.38
C GLY A 5 3.08 -15.01 30.81
N SER A 6 3.40 -16.28 31.03
CA SER A 6 2.53 -17.42 30.74
C SER A 6 1.42 -17.40 31.80
N GLY A 7 0.50 -16.45 31.63
CA GLY A 7 -0.63 -16.29 32.52
C GLY A 7 -1.40 -17.61 32.63
N PRO A 8 -1.89 -17.98 33.82
CA PRO A 8 -2.70 -19.19 34.04
C PRO A 8 -3.92 -19.29 33.12
N GLU A 9 -4.33 -18.17 32.52
CA GLU A 9 -5.43 -18.03 31.56
C GLU A 9 -5.19 -18.67 30.18
N ILE A 10 -3.93 -18.77 29.71
CA ILE A 10 -3.61 -19.49 28.45
C ILE A 10 -3.68 -21.01 28.67
N ARG A 11 -3.31 -21.49 29.87
CA ARG A 11 -3.41 -22.93 30.17
C ARG A 11 -4.85 -23.41 30.13
N LYS A 12 -5.81 -22.56 30.52
CA LYS A 12 -7.25 -22.83 30.39
C LYS A 12 -7.73 -22.99 28.95
N TRP A 13 -7.06 -22.36 27.99
CA TRP A 13 -7.31 -22.60 26.58
C TRP A 13 -6.92 -24.02 26.19
N PHE A 14 -5.73 -24.45 26.60
CA PHE A 14 -5.25 -25.81 26.38
C PHE A 14 -5.98 -26.90 27.19
N GLU A 15 -7.01 -26.57 27.99
CA GLU A 15 -7.88 -27.56 28.64
C GLU A 15 -8.76 -28.30 27.62
N HIS A 16 -9.06 -27.68 26.47
CA HIS A 16 -9.72 -28.32 25.33
C HIS A 16 -8.87 -28.16 24.06
N PRO A 17 -7.74 -28.87 23.97
CA PRO A 17 -6.75 -28.67 22.92
C PRO A 17 -7.30 -28.95 21.51
N GLU A 18 -8.27 -29.87 21.41
CA GLU A 18 -8.89 -30.25 20.13
C GLU A 18 -9.73 -29.12 19.51
N ASP A 19 -10.51 -28.38 20.32
CA ASP A 19 -11.35 -27.28 19.83
C ASP A 19 -10.50 -26.12 19.30
N ILE A 20 -9.40 -25.81 20.00
CA ILE A 20 -8.48 -24.75 19.59
C ILE A 20 -7.71 -25.15 18.36
N LYS A 21 -7.19 -26.38 18.34
CA LYS A 21 -6.48 -26.91 17.18
C LYS A 21 -7.37 -26.81 15.93
N ARG A 22 -8.63 -27.23 16.03
CA ARG A 22 -9.61 -27.11 14.93
C ARG A 22 -9.83 -25.66 14.51
N ILE A 23 -10.01 -24.74 15.46
CA ILE A 23 -10.16 -23.30 15.15
C ILE A 23 -8.92 -22.76 14.44
N ILE A 24 -7.72 -23.12 14.88
CA ILE A 24 -6.47 -22.66 14.27
C ILE A 24 -6.34 -23.21 12.85
N GLU A 25 -6.60 -24.50 12.63
CA GLU A 25 -6.55 -25.14 11.31
C GLU A 25 -7.59 -24.53 10.36
N ASP A 26 -8.83 -24.33 10.82
CA ASP A 26 -9.89 -23.66 10.06
C ASP A 26 -9.47 -22.23 9.65
N VAL A 27 -8.89 -21.49 10.59
CA VAL A 27 -8.42 -20.11 10.35
C VAL A 27 -7.22 -20.10 9.41
N ALA A 28 -6.26 -21.02 9.55
CA ALA A 28 -5.12 -21.17 8.66
C ALA A 28 -5.58 -21.48 7.23
N GLY A 29 -6.49 -22.44 7.06
CA GLY A 29 -7.09 -22.80 5.78
C GLY A 29 -7.80 -21.62 5.11
N ALA A 30 -8.52 -20.80 5.89
CA ALA A 30 -9.20 -19.61 5.40
C ALA A 30 -8.24 -18.43 5.10
N LEU A 31 -7.11 -18.33 5.81
CA LEU A 31 -6.12 -17.26 5.62
C LEU A 31 -5.26 -17.47 4.38
N TYR A 32 -4.89 -18.71 4.06
CA TYR A 32 -4.06 -19.02 2.89
C TYR A 32 -4.52 -18.33 1.59
N PRO A 33 -5.77 -18.53 1.11
CA PRO A 33 -6.21 -17.89 -0.13
C PRO A 33 -6.25 -16.36 -0.02
N LEU A 34 -6.54 -15.81 1.17
CA LEU A 34 -6.56 -14.36 1.40
C LEU A 34 -5.17 -13.73 1.33
N LEU A 35 -4.18 -14.35 1.99
CA LEU A 35 -2.81 -13.87 1.99
C LEU A 35 -2.18 -13.98 0.60
N LYS A 36 -2.45 -15.09 -0.11
CA LYS A 36 -2.02 -15.29 -1.50
C LYS A 36 -2.61 -14.25 -2.44
N ALA A 37 -3.93 -14.06 -2.42
CA ALA A 37 -4.62 -13.08 -3.26
C ALA A 37 -4.12 -11.64 -3.00
N ARG A 38 -3.81 -11.31 -1.74
CA ARG A 38 -3.37 -9.97 -1.33
C ARG A 38 -1.85 -9.78 -1.33
N LYS A 39 -1.08 -10.81 -1.71
CA LYS A 39 0.40 -10.79 -1.67
C LYS A 39 0.97 -10.33 -0.31
N ILE A 40 0.39 -10.82 0.78
CA ILE A 40 0.83 -10.51 2.15
C ILE A 40 1.79 -11.60 2.61
N SER A 41 3.02 -11.21 2.98
CA SER A 41 4.01 -12.13 3.52
C SER A 41 3.71 -12.54 4.95
N LEU A 42 4.02 -13.80 5.28
CA LEU A 42 4.07 -14.24 6.67
C LEU A 42 5.32 -13.70 7.36
N PRO A 43 5.30 -13.52 8.69
CA PRO A 43 6.45 -13.02 9.42
C PRO A 43 7.72 -13.88 9.28
N ILE A 44 7.56 -15.19 9.08
CA ILE A 44 8.66 -16.14 8.85
C ILE A 44 9.25 -16.08 7.44
N TYR A 45 8.54 -15.48 6.48
CA TYR A 45 8.93 -15.48 5.08
C TYR A 45 9.44 -14.12 4.63
N SER A 46 10.45 -14.14 3.77
CA SER A 46 10.85 -12.96 3.01
C SER A 46 9.74 -12.55 2.03
N PRO A 47 9.68 -11.27 1.64
CA PRO A 47 8.79 -10.84 0.56
C PRO A 47 8.98 -11.67 -0.71
N GLY A 48 7.91 -12.35 -1.17
CA GLY A 48 7.93 -13.15 -2.41
C GLY A 48 8.05 -14.67 -2.25
N GLU A 49 8.49 -15.18 -1.09
CA GLU A 49 8.67 -16.63 -0.84
C GLU A 49 7.34 -17.42 -0.77
N LEU A 50 6.21 -16.74 -0.62
CA LEU A 50 4.88 -17.36 -0.57
C LEU A 50 4.40 -17.97 -1.90
N ILE A 51 5.00 -17.58 -3.02
CA ILE A 51 4.48 -17.92 -4.36
C ILE A 51 4.90 -19.35 -4.76
N SER A 52 5.98 -19.88 -4.20
CA SER A 52 6.59 -21.16 -4.59
C SER A 52 6.13 -22.38 -3.78
N LYS A 53 5.44 -22.19 -2.65
CA LYS A 53 5.04 -23.30 -1.78
C LYS A 53 3.68 -23.92 -2.17
N ASN A 54 3.56 -25.23 -1.94
CA ASN A 54 2.29 -25.93 -2.06
C ASN A 54 1.31 -25.49 -0.95
N LYS A 55 0.03 -25.82 -1.08
CA LYS A 55 -1.01 -25.38 -0.14
C LYS A 55 -0.82 -25.99 1.26
N GLU A 56 -0.42 -27.25 1.34
CA GLU A 56 -0.35 -28.01 2.58
C GLU A 56 0.76 -27.47 3.49
N ASP A 57 1.95 -27.27 2.95
CA ASP A 57 3.09 -26.66 3.64
C ASP A 57 2.72 -25.26 4.14
N MET A 58 2.06 -24.46 3.30
CA MET A 58 1.64 -23.11 3.68
C MET A 58 0.62 -23.10 4.82
N VAL A 59 -0.33 -24.05 4.84
CA VAL A 59 -1.32 -24.16 5.93
C VAL A 59 -0.64 -24.63 7.22
N HIS A 60 0.32 -25.54 7.14
CA HIS A 60 1.12 -25.96 8.28
C HIS A 60 1.94 -24.79 8.87
N ASP A 61 2.58 -24.01 8.01
CA ASP A 61 3.36 -22.83 8.41
C ASP A 61 2.46 -21.74 9.02
N LEU A 62 1.28 -21.51 8.44
CA LEU A 62 0.26 -20.62 8.99
C LEU A 62 -0.21 -21.05 10.37
N THR A 63 -0.41 -22.35 10.56
CA THR A 63 -0.81 -22.94 11.84
C THR A 63 0.25 -22.68 12.90
N SER A 64 1.52 -22.91 12.55
CA SER A 64 2.67 -22.65 13.44
C SER A 64 2.77 -21.16 13.81
N GLU A 65 2.65 -20.27 12.83
CA GLU A 65 2.67 -18.82 13.06
C GLU A 65 1.46 -18.31 13.87
N LEU A 66 0.27 -18.87 13.66
CA LEU A 66 -0.92 -18.55 14.45
C LEU A 66 -0.72 -18.92 15.92
N ILE A 67 -0.12 -20.08 16.21
CA ILE A 67 0.21 -20.51 17.56
C ILE A 67 1.19 -19.51 18.19
N LEU A 68 2.26 -19.16 17.48
CA LEU A 68 3.23 -18.17 17.97
C LEU A 68 2.60 -16.80 18.20
N PHE A 69 1.73 -16.34 17.31
CA PHE A 69 0.99 -15.09 17.46
C PHE A 69 0.10 -15.09 18.70
N LEU A 70 -0.64 -16.18 18.95
CA LEU A 70 -1.46 -16.34 20.15
C LEU A 70 -0.61 -16.29 21.42
N LEU A 71 0.53 -16.98 21.44
CA LEU A 71 1.44 -16.99 22.58
C LEU A 71 2.06 -15.60 22.84
N GLN A 72 2.46 -14.88 21.80
CA GLN A 72 3.07 -13.55 21.91
C GLN A 72 2.09 -12.46 22.36
N ASN A 73 0.80 -12.58 22.00
CA ASN A 73 -0.21 -11.55 22.22
C ASN A 73 -1.29 -11.99 23.23
N ALA A 74 -0.97 -13.00 24.04
CA ALA A 74 -1.93 -13.73 24.84
C ALA A 74 -2.78 -12.82 25.74
N SER A 75 -2.17 -11.88 26.45
CA SER A 75 -2.87 -10.95 27.35
C SER A 75 -3.95 -10.12 26.66
N HIS A 76 -3.69 -9.66 25.43
CA HIS A 76 -4.61 -8.80 24.68
C HIS A 76 -5.66 -9.58 23.88
N ILE A 77 -5.26 -10.74 23.37
CA ILE A 77 -6.10 -11.54 22.50
C ILE A 77 -7.08 -12.41 23.29
N HIS A 78 -6.67 -12.92 24.45
CA HIS A 78 -7.46 -13.83 25.25
C HIS A 78 -8.82 -13.24 25.64
N GLN A 79 -8.83 -12.05 26.26
CA GLN A 79 -10.07 -11.39 26.70
C GLN A 79 -11.05 -11.18 25.53
N ARG A 80 -10.53 -10.75 24.38
CA ARG A 80 -11.35 -10.48 23.18
C ARG A 80 -11.84 -11.74 22.50
N LEU A 81 -11.03 -12.80 22.45
CA LEU A 81 -11.47 -14.10 21.92
C LEU A 81 -12.51 -14.77 22.81
N MET A 82 -12.37 -14.67 24.13
CA MET A 82 -13.39 -15.18 25.06
C MET A 82 -14.72 -14.43 24.87
N ALA A 83 -14.68 -13.10 24.80
CA ALA A 83 -15.85 -12.27 24.56
C ALA A 83 -16.51 -12.52 23.19
N ALA A 84 -15.75 -12.95 22.18
CA ALA A 84 -16.28 -13.19 20.83
C ALA A 84 -17.21 -14.41 20.73
N GLY A 85 -17.21 -15.34 21.70
CA GLY A 85 -18.09 -16.51 21.70
C GLY A 85 -18.01 -17.34 20.40
N LYS A 86 -19.13 -17.44 19.66
CA LYS A 86 -19.18 -18.13 18.35
C LYS A 86 -18.36 -17.44 17.25
N GLY A 87 -17.98 -16.17 17.44
CA GLY A 87 -17.18 -15.37 16.49
C GLY A 87 -15.66 -15.52 16.63
N ARG A 88 -15.16 -16.45 17.45
CA ARG A 88 -13.73 -16.65 17.73
C ARG A 88 -12.86 -16.80 16.48
N ALA A 89 -13.26 -17.70 15.57
CA ALA A 89 -12.50 -17.94 14.34
C ALA A 89 -12.41 -16.68 13.45
N GLN A 90 -13.52 -15.96 13.29
CA GLN A 90 -13.54 -14.71 12.53
C GLN A 90 -12.67 -13.63 13.18
N TYR A 91 -12.75 -13.48 14.50
CA TYR A 91 -11.89 -12.54 15.23
C TYR A 91 -10.41 -12.90 15.06
N LEU A 92 -10.04 -14.18 15.27
CA LEU A 92 -8.66 -14.64 15.15
C LEU A 92 -8.11 -14.40 13.75
N LYS A 93 -8.89 -14.74 12.72
CA LYS A 93 -8.56 -14.46 11.32
C LYS A 93 -8.28 -12.98 11.08
N THR A 94 -9.15 -12.08 11.54
CA THR A 94 -8.96 -10.63 11.36
C THR A 94 -7.76 -10.11 12.15
N ALA A 95 -7.60 -10.55 13.41
CA ALA A 95 -6.49 -10.14 14.26
C ALA A 95 -5.14 -10.59 13.69
N PHE A 96 -5.03 -11.84 13.24
CA PHE A 96 -3.81 -12.38 12.64
C PHE A 96 -3.52 -11.74 11.28
N LEU A 97 -4.53 -11.53 10.43
CA LEU A 97 -4.33 -10.82 9.16
C LEU A 97 -3.77 -9.40 9.37
N ASN A 98 -4.27 -8.70 10.38
CA ASN A 98 -3.74 -7.38 10.77
C ASN A 98 -2.31 -7.48 11.29
N HIS A 99 -1.99 -8.53 12.06
CA HIS A 99 -0.62 -8.80 12.50
C HIS A 99 0.33 -9.02 11.32
N CYS A 100 -0.03 -9.85 10.35
CA CYS A 100 0.76 -10.07 9.14
C CYS A 100 0.93 -8.76 8.34
N LYS A 101 -0.14 -7.97 8.18
CA LYS A 101 -0.07 -6.64 7.57
C LYS A 101 0.94 -5.76 8.31
N ASP A 102 0.84 -5.68 9.63
CA ASP A 102 1.71 -4.85 10.46
C ASP A 102 3.18 -5.24 10.39
N LYS A 103 3.48 -6.55 10.39
CA LYS A 103 4.84 -7.07 10.19
C LYS A 103 5.36 -6.80 8.79
N SER A 104 4.52 -6.96 7.76
CA SER A 104 4.86 -6.64 6.37
C SER A 104 5.06 -5.14 6.13
N HIS A 105 4.49 -4.29 7.00
CA HIS A 105 4.64 -2.84 7.00
C HIS A 105 5.75 -2.39 7.95
N SER A 106 6.62 -3.29 8.43
CA SER A 106 7.74 -2.91 9.27
C SER A 106 8.84 -2.23 8.45
N LEU A 107 9.61 -1.35 9.10
CA LEU A 107 10.70 -0.60 8.46
C LEU A 107 11.73 -1.51 7.77
N LYS A 108 11.95 -2.71 8.33
CA LYS A 108 12.91 -3.70 7.81
C LYS A 108 12.37 -4.47 6.60
N ALA A 109 11.04 -4.54 6.45
CA ALA A 109 10.39 -5.35 5.42
C ALA A 109 10.04 -4.54 4.18
N ASN A 110 9.57 -3.30 4.35
CA ASN A 110 9.22 -2.42 3.24
C ASN A 110 9.14 -0.95 3.70
N ARG A 111 10.14 -0.12 3.34
CA ARG A 111 10.17 1.30 3.73
C ARG A 111 8.97 2.09 3.22
N PHE A 112 8.49 1.80 2.01
CA PHE A 112 7.33 2.46 1.42
C PHE A 112 6.06 2.20 2.22
N LYS A 113 5.73 0.93 2.50
CA LYS A 113 4.54 0.55 3.27
C LYS A 113 4.62 1.03 4.71
N TYR A 114 5.81 0.98 5.31
CA TYR A 114 6.03 1.54 6.64
C TYR A 114 5.75 3.05 6.65
N LEU A 115 6.31 3.81 5.70
CA LEU A 115 6.10 5.26 5.62
C LEU A 115 4.64 5.61 5.30
N TYR A 116 3.97 4.82 4.47
CA TYR A 116 2.53 4.94 4.22
C TYR A 116 1.72 4.78 5.50
N LYS A 117 1.90 3.68 6.24
CA LYS A 117 1.19 3.45 7.50
C LYS A 117 1.48 4.57 8.50
N ARG A 118 2.75 4.91 8.67
CA ARG A 118 3.21 5.94 9.61
C ARG A 118 2.62 7.31 9.28
N SER A 119 2.60 7.69 7.99
CA SER A 119 2.02 8.94 7.52
C SER A 119 0.51 8.95 7.71
N ALA A 120 -0.19 7.84 7.42
CA ALA A 120 -1.63 7.72 7.66
C ALA A 120 -1.97 7.98 9.13
N ASP A 121 -1.23 7.35 10.05
CA ASP A 121 -1.45 7.51 11.49
C ASP A 121 -1.10 8.93 11.97
N ILE A 122 -0.03 9.55 11.45
CA ILE A 122 0.34 10.93 11.79
C ILE A 122 -0.70 11.92 11.30
N LEU A 123 -1.14 11.80 10.05
CA LEU A 123 -2.12 12.71 9.45
C LEU A 123 -3.49 12.57 10.11
N ARG A 124 -3.92 11.34 10.43
CA ARG A 124 -5.20 11.09 11.13
C ARG A 124 -5.25 11.73 12.51
N ASN A 125 -4.11 11.78 13.20
CA ASN A 125 -3.98 12.36 14.54
C ASN A 125 -3.54 13.83 14.55
N SER A 126 -3.53 14.50 13.38
CA SER A 126 -3.22 15.92 13.29
C SER A 126 -4.50 16.74 13.13
N ASP A 127 -4.55 17.85 13.82
CA ASP A 127 -5.54 18.93 13.70
C ASP A 127 -5.43 19.72 12.38
N LYS A 128 -4.29 19.64 11.68
CA LYS A 128 -4.02 20.39 10.44
C LYS A 128 -4.52 19.72 9.16
N PHE A 129 -4.98 18.47 9.25
CA PHE A 129 -5.34 17.67 8.09
C PHE A 129 -6.66 16.94 8.34
N HIS A 130 -7.47 16.85 7.28
CA HIS A 130 -8.65 16.00 7.26
C HIS A 130 -8.30 14.72 6.52
N THR A 131 -8.60 13.57 7.12
CA THR A 131 -8.38 12.26 6.51
C THR A 131 -9.71 11.55 6.27
N MET A 132 -9.82 10.83 5.16
CA MET A 132 -11.00 10.07 4.79
C MET A 132 -10.59 8.72 4.21
N ALA A 133 -11.25 7.64 4.64
CA ALA A 133 -11.11 6.34 4.00
C ALA A 133 -12.08 6.28 2.81
N ARG A 134 -11.57 6.16 1.58
CA ARG A 134 -12.41 6.04 0.38
C ARG A 134 -12.82 4.58 0.14
N GLN A 135 -11.91 3.66 0.42
CA GLN A 135 -12.06 2.21 0.30
C GLN A 135 -11.27 1.54 1.42
N PRO A 136 -11.46 0.24 1.70
CA PRO A 136 -10.81 -0.45 2.82
C PRO A 136 -9.28 -0.27 2.90
N ASP A 137 -8.62 -0.01 1.77
CA ASP A 137 -7.17 0.14 1.67
C ASP A 137 -6.71 1.48 1.03
N ILE A 138 -7.62 2.45 0.84
CA ILE A 138 -7.29 3.76 0.24
C ILE A 138 -7.59 4.87 1.25
N SER A 139 -6.53 5.48 1.77
CA SER A 139 -6.61 6.65 2.65
C SER A 139 -6.32 7.91 1.84
N CYS A 140 -7.22 8.88 1.92
CA CYS A 140 -7.05 10.17 1.30
C CYS A 140 -6.93 11.26 2.37
N PHE A 141 -6.28 12.37 2.04
CA PHE A 141 -6.12 13.50 2.95
C PHE A 141 -6.17 14.86 2.24
N SER A 142 -6.54 15.90 2.99
CA SER A 142 -6.65 17.30 2.53
C SER A 142 -6.34 18.28 3.67
N ILE A 143 -6.04 19.54 3.34
CA ILE A 143 -5.89 20.62 4.33
C ILE A 143 -7.26 21.07 4.85
N CYS A 144 -8.25 21.18 3.94
CA CYS A 144 -9.60 21.62 4.27
C CYS A 144 -10.60 20.46 4.22
N HIS A 145 -11.65 20.54 5.05
CA HIS A 145 -12.76 19.59 5.02
C HIS A 145 -13.53 19.64 3.68
N GLU A 146 -13.83 20.86 3.23
CA GLU A 146 -14.42 21.14 1.92
C GLU A 146 -13.33 21.10 0.85
N SER A 147 -13.10 19.90 0.30
CA SER A 147 -12.05 19.66 -0.68
C SER A 147 -12.54 18.72 -1.77
N ARG A 148 -12.17 18.99 -3.02
CA ARG A 148 -12.51 18.14 -4.16
C ARG A 148 -11.56 16.95 -4.25
N GLN A 149 -12.10 15.74 -4.41
CA GLN A 149 -11.29 14.58 -4.76
C GLN A 149 -10.68 14.77 -6.14
N ILE A 150 -9.36 14.61 -6.25
CA ILE A 150 -8.67 14.57 -7.55
C ILE A 150 -8.38 13.12 -7.97
N PRO A 151 -8.25 12.86 -9.29
CA PRO A 151 -7.75 11.58 -9.78
C PRO A 151 -6.30 11.35 -9.29
N PRO A 152 -5.82 10.08 -9.29
CA PRO A 152 -4.44 9.76 -8.91
C PRO A 152 -3.45 10.57 -9.74
N LEU A 153 -2.40 11.06 -9.06
CA LEU A 153 -1.37 11.87 -9.71
C LEU A 153 -0.56 11.06 -10.71
N THR A 154 -0.20 11.71 -11.81
CA THR A 154 0.79 11.14 -12.74
C THR A 154 2.21 11.41 -12.23
N GLN A 155 3.19 10.69 -12.78
CA GLN A 155 4.60 10.97 -12.49
C GLN A 155 4.98 12.41 -12.89
N GLU A 156 4.40 12.93 -13.97
CA GLU A 156 4.57 14.30 -14.41
C GLU A 156 4.03 15.30 -13.37
N ASP A 157 2.83 15.07 -12.84
CA ASP A 157 2.25 15.93 -11.80
C ASP A 157 3.11 15.94 -10.53
N CYS A 158 3.57 14.76 -10.08
CA CYS A 158 4.48 14.66 -8.94
C CYS A 158 5.81 15.39 -9.19
N SER A 159 6.34 15.33 -10.42
CA SER A 159 7.61 15.98 -10.78
C SER A 159 7.55 17.52 -10.78
N LYS A 160 6.35 18.10 -10.95
CA LYS A 160 6.12 19.54 -10.89
C LYS A 160 6.16 20.08 -9.46
N ILE A 161 6.04 19.23 -8.44
CA ILE A 161 6.06 19.63 -7.04
C ILE A 161 7.51 19.62 -6.55
N PRO A 162 8.15 20.79 -6.36
CA PRO A 162 9.54 20.82 -5.92
C PRO A 162 9.66 20.26 -4.51
N PHE A 163 10.75 19.55 -4.25
CA PHE A 163 11.05 19.12 -2.88
C PHE A 163 11.55 20.33 -2.07
N PRO A 164 11.05 20.57 -0.84
CA PRO A 164 11.35 21.80 -0.08
C PRO A 164 12.79 21.87 0.48
N GLU A 165 13.61 20.85 0.28
CA GLU A 165 14.98 20.79 0.78
C GLU A 165 15.98 20.85 -0.38
N HIS A 166 17.00 21.70 -0.25
CA HIS A 166 18.05 21.86 -1.25
C HIS A 166 18.91 20.59 -1.36
N LYS A 167 18.52 19.72 -2.29
CA LYS A 167 19.28 18.63 -2.93
C LYS A 167 20.56 18.17 -2.21
N THR A 168 20.39 17.40 -1.15
CA THR A 168 21.32 16.31 -0.80
C THR A 168 20.47 15.14 -0.34
N HIS A 169 20.69 13.96 -0.93
CA HIS A 169 19.91 12.73 -0.70
C HIS A 169 19.44 12.59 0.75
N LEU A 170 18.15 12.79 0.98
CA LEU A 170 17.64 12.77 2.34
C LEU A 170 17.53 11.34 2.82
N ASN A 171 18.11 11.11 3.99
CA ASN A 171 18.00 9.84 4.67
C ASN A 171 16.55 9.63 5.12
N PHE A 172 16.02 8.44 4.85
CA PHE A 172 14.72 7.97 5.31
C PHE A 172 14.42 8.34 6.78
N ASN A 173 15.41 8.17 7.67
CA ASN A 173 15.26 8.44 9.09
C ASN A 173 14.93 9.91 9.40
N LYS A 174 15.43 10.86 8.60
CA LYS A 174 15.11 12.29 8.75
C LYS A 174 13.65 12.54 8.37
N ILE A 175 13.20 11.93 7.28
CA ILE A 175 11.84 12.08 6.73
C ILE A 175 10.81 11.44 7.65
N ASN A 176 11.12 10.30 8.26
CA ASN A 176 10.21 9.51 9.08
C ASN A 176 9.81 10.14 10.44
N SER A 177 10.22 11.38 10.71
CA SER A 177 9.79 12.11 11.90
C SER A 177 8.40 12.74 11.72
N LYS A 178 7.62 12.82 12.82
CA LYS A 178 6.26 13.40 12.79
C LYS A 178 6.24 14.81 12.19
N ASP A 179 7.13 15.67 12.67
CA ASP A 179 7.22 17.06 12.21
C ASP A 179 7.54 17.15 10.71
N ARG A 180 8.49 16.34 10.22
CA ARG A 180 8.85 16.33 8.80
C ARG A 180 7.73 15.81 7.93
N ILE A 181 7.04 14.73 8.31
CA ILE A 181 5.88 14.21 7.57
C ILE A 181 4.80 15.29 7.46
N LEU A 182 4.46 15.98 8.55
CA LEU A 182 3.43 17.03 8.53
C LEU A 182 3.86 18.22 7.65
N LYS A 183 5.11 18.67 7.74
CA LYS A 183 5.65 19.74 6.89
C LYS A 183 5.62 19.37 5.40
N LEU A 184 6.05 18.16 5.08
CA LEU A 184 6.05 17.64 3.70
C LEU A 184 4.63 17.50 3.16
N ALA A 185 3.70 16.99 3.96
CA ALA A 185 2.29 16.86 3.59
C ALA A 185 1.64 18.23 3.30
N HIS A 186 1.93 19.22 4.13
CA HIS A 186 1.46 20.59 3.92
C HIS A 186 2.04 21.19 2.64
N HIS A 187 3.36 21.07 2.44
CA HIS A 187 4.05 21.54 1.24
C HIS A 187 3.47 20.91 -0.04
N PHE A 188 3.33 19.59 -0.03
CA PHE A 188 2.76 18.81 -1.13
C PHE A 188 1.35 19.28 -1.50
N LEU A 189 0.47 19.41 -0.52
CA LEU A 189 -0.90 19.88 -0.76
C LEU A 189 -0.97 21.35 -1.17
N THR A 190 -0.07 22.21 -0.68
CA THR A 190 -0.01 23.63 -1.09
C THR A 190 0.35 23.77 -2.56
N HIS A 191 1.30 22.97 -3.05
CA HIS A 191 1.64 22.97 -4.47
C HIS A 191 0.53 22.36 -5.34
N LEU A 192 -0.12 21.28 -4.90
CA LEU A 192 -1.25 20.72 -5.63
C LEU A 192 -2.45 21.67 -5.68
N PHE A 193 -2.70 22.42 -4.61
CA PHE A 193 -3.69 23.49 -4.60
C PHE A 193 -3.42 24.50 -5.72
N GLN A 194 -2.17 24.93 -5.90
CA GLN A 194 -1.78 25.84 -6.98
C GLN A 194 -1.93 25.21 -8.37
N ILE A 195 -1.44 23.97 -8.56
CA ILE A 195 -1.53 23.23 -9.83
C ILE A 195 -2.99 23.06 -10.27
N HIS A 196 -3.90 22.85 -9.32
CA HIS A 196 -5.33 22.70 -9.58
C HIS A 196 -6.12 24.01 -9.46
N GLY A 197 -5.49 25.16 -9.76
CA GLY A 197 -6.17 26.44 -9.91
C GLY A 197 -6.68 27.03 -8.59
N ASN A 198 -5.89 26.89 -7.51
CA ASN A 198 -6.20 27.39 -6.18
C ASN A 198 -7.54 26.85 -5.62
N THR A 199 -7.82 25.59 -5.89
CA THR A 199 -8.99 24.88 -5.34
C THR A 199 -8.53 23.87 -4.29
N PRO A 200 -9.16 23.78 -3.10
CA PRO A 200 -8.82 22.78 -2.11
C PRO A 200 -9.00 21.35 -2.67
N VAL A 201 -7.94 20.55 -2.62
CA VAL A 201 -7.93 19.19 -3.16
C VAL A 201 -7.75 18.14 -2.07
N ARG A 202 -8.27 16.94 -2.35
CA ARG A 202 -8.08 15.72 -1.57
C ARG A 202 -7.38 14.68 -2.41
N VAL A 203 -6.30 14.13 -1.86
CA VAL A 203 -5.32 13.31 -2.59
C VAL A 203 -5.16 11.95 -1.94
N ASP A 204 -4.80 10.94 -2.72
CA ASP A 204 -4.43 9.62 -2.18
C ASP A 204 -3.11 9.73 -1.41
N LEU A 205 -3.05 9.12 -0.23
CA LEU A 205 -1.82 9.05 0.54
C LEU A 205 -0.70 8.34 -0.23
N ARG A 206 -1.03 7.40 -1.13
CA ARG A 206 -0.04 6.72 -1.98
C ARG A 206 0.71 7.69 -2.88
N ASP A 207 0.01 8.68 -3.44
CA ASP A 207 0.61 9.69 -4.31
C ASP A 207 1.62 10.56 -3.53
N PHE A 208 1.28 10.89 -2.27
CA PHE A 208 2.20 11.59 -1.36
C PHE A 208 3.46 10.76 -1.05
N ILE A 209 3.33 9.47 -0.76
CA ILE A 209 4.48 8.60 -0.51
C ILE A 209 5.32 8.41 -1.78
N GLN A 210 4.67 8.29 -2.94
CA GLN A 210 5.37 8.18 -4.23
C GLN A 210 6.16 9.45 -4.54
N TRP A 211 5.60 10.62 -4.30
CA TRP A 211 6.32 11.89 -4.42
C TRP A 211 7.54 11.95 -3.49
N ILE A 212 7.42 11.52 -2.23
CA ILE A 212 8.59 11.39 -1.34
C ILE A 212 9.63 10.43 -1.93
N GLY A 213 9.18 9.30 -2.51
CA GLY A 213 10.03 8.30 -3.15
C GLY A 213 10.81 8.79 -4.36
N LEU A 214 10.41 9.90 -5.01
CA LEU A 214 11.20 10.54 -6.07
C LEU A 214 12.46 11.22 -5.54
N HIS A 215 12.52 11.51 -4.24
CA HIS A 215 13.59 12.29 -3.60
C HIS A 215 14.31 11.53 -2.49
N VAL A 216 13.70 10.46 -1.98
CA VAL A 216 14.17 9.66 -0.85
C VAL A 216 14.20 8.20 -1.29
N ASP A 217 15.31 7.51 -1.04
CA ASP A 217 15.41 6.10 -1.34
C ASP A 217 14.51 5.27 -0.42
N LEU A 218 13.35 4.88 -0.96
CA LEU A 218 12.38 3.98 -0.33
C LEU A 218 12.56 2.52 -0.78
N THR A 219 13.53 2.24 -1.68
CA THR A 219 13.86 0.89 -2.07
C THR A 219 14.54 0.18 -0.90
N ASP A 220 14.12 -1.07 -0.67
CA ASP A 220 14.64 -1.86 0.44
C ASP A 220 16.11 -2.21 0.14
N SER A 221 17.05 -1.65 0.89
CA SER A 221 18.46 -2.06 0.90
C SER A 221 18.61 -3.42 1.61
N ILE A 222 17.92 -4.45 1.12
CA ILE A 222 18.16 -5.86 1.50
C ILE A 222 19.26 -6.46 0.61
N THR A 223 19.67 -5.77 -0.47
CA THR A 223 20.76 -6.17 -1.38
C THR A 223 22.18 -5.95 -0.86
N ASP A 224 22.38 -5.53 0.40
CA ASP A 224 23.74 -5.35 0.95
C ASP A 224 24.36 -6.64 1.54
N ARG A 225 23.76 -7.82 1.30
CA ARG A 225 24.32 -9.09 1.82
C ARG A 225 24.39 -10.31 0.88
N MET A 226 23.97 -10.26 -0.37
CA MET A 226 24.28 -11.34 -1.32
C MET A 226 24.43 -10.79 -2.75
N GLU A 227 25.68 -10.87 -3.23
CA GLU A 227 26.20 -10.94 -4.60
C GLU A 227 25.48 -10.30 -5.82
N PRO A 228 26.27 -9.85 -6.82
CA PRO A 228 25.77 -9.05 -7.94
C PRO A 228 25.11 -9.93 -8.99
N SER A 229 23.78 -10.03 -8.95
CA SER A 229 23.03 -10.47 -10.13
C SER A 229 21.77 -9.62 -10.30
N ASN A 230 21.85 -8.75 -11.32
CA ASN A 230 20.80 -7.93 -11.92
C ASN A 230 19.96 -7.06 -10.97
N PRO A 231 20.30 -5.75 -10.84
CA PRO A 231 19.40 -4.82 -10.18
C PRO A 231 18.14 -4.65 -11.04
N ILE A 232 16.99 -5.05 -10.50
CA ILE A 232 15.69 -4.59 -10.99
C ILE A 232 15.68 -3.07 -10.78
N ARG A 233 15.99 -2.35 -11.85
CA ARG A 233 15.97 -0.89 -11.88
C ARG A 233 14.52 -0.42 -11.72
N CYS A 234 14.28 0.39 -10.69
CA CYS A 234 13.21 1.38 -10.76
C CYS A 234 13.48 2.27 -11.99
N PRO A 235 12.47 2.57 -12.82
CA PRO A 235 12.67 3.43 -13.98
C PRO A 235 12.93 4.84 -13.48
N THR A 236 14.20 5.19 -13.39
CA THR A 236 14.64 6.55 -13.09
C THR A 236 15.58 7.01 -14.18
N ARG A 237 15.27 8.22 -14.67
CA ARG A 237 16.07 9.15 -15.47
C ARG A 237 16.30 8.83 -16.94
N GLY A 238 15.79 9.76 -17.75
CA GLY A 238 16.14 10.00 -19.14
C GLY A 238 17.64 9.89 -19.39
N GLY A 239 17.99 8.90 -20.20
CA GLY A 239 19.01 9.06 -21.21
C GLY A 239 18.32 9.59 -22.46
N GLU A 240 18.93 10.58 -23.09
CA GLU A 240 18.57 11.11 -24.39
C GLU A 240 18.66 9.98 -25.43
N ASN A 241 17.57 9.26 -25.66
CA ASN A 241 17.44 8.43 -26.85
C ASN A 241 16.71 9.25 -27.90
N HIS A 242 17.51 9.80 -28.83
CA HIS A 242 17.05 10.22 -30.12
C HIS A 242 16.14 9.15 -30.73
N GLY A 243 14.90 9.54 -31.08
CA GLY A 243 14.29 9.20 -32.37
C GLY A 243 14.25 7.75 -32.85
N ASP A 244 14.27 6.73 -31.99
CA ASP A 244 13.98 5.37 -32.43
C ASP A 244 12.47 5.22 -32.60
N ILE A 245 12.01 5.51 -33.82
CA ILE A 245 10.76 4.99 -34.35
C ILE A 245 10.80 3.48 -34.14
N PRO A 246 9.84 2.87 -33.42
CA PRO A 246 9.87 1.43 -33.19
C PRO A 246 9.87 0.71 -34.53
N ASP A 247 10.88 -0.15 -34.68
CA ASP A 247 11.08 -1.03 -35.81
C ASP A 247 9.77 -1.71 -36.23
N ALA A 248 9.53 -1.77 -37.54
CA ALA A 248 8.32 -2.32 -38.14
C ALA A 248 8.12 -3.83 -37.88
N SER A 249 9.04 -4.46 -37.13
CA SER A 249 8.94 -5.80 -36.55
C SER A 249 8.01 -5.87 -35.33
N PHE A 250 7.64 -4.75 -34.72
CA PHE A 250 6.60 -4.66 -33.68
C PHE A 250 5.19 -4.47 -34.28
N ARG A 251 4.81 -5.32 -35.24
CA ARG A 251 3.38 -5.48 -35.57
C ARG A 251 2.75 -6.39 -34.53
N PRO A 252 1.85 -5.91 -33.66
CA PRO A 252 1.25 -6.72 -32.61
C PRO A 252 0.09 -7.54 -33.17
N ASP A 253 0.21 -8.14 -34.36
CA ASP A 253 -0.91 -8.80 -35.02
C ASP A 253 -1.42 -10.04 -34.24
N HIS A 254 -0.63 -10.55 -33.28
CA HIS A 254 -1.00 -11.68 -32.41
C HIS A 254 -1.44 -11.28 -30.98
N LEU A 255 -1.32 -10.01 -30.58
CA LEU A 255 -1.76 -9.55 -29.25
C LEU A 255 -3.21 -9.04 -29.22
N TYR A 256 -3.84 -8.89 -30.38
CA TYR A 256 -5.23 -8.40 -30.50
C TYR A 256 -6.30 -9.49 -30.42
N GLU A 257 -5.96 -10.77 -30.56
CA GLU A 257 -6.95 -11.86 -30.55
C GLU A 257 -7.66 -12.03 -29.19
N ASN A 258 -7.10 -11.47 -28.11
CA ASN A 258 -7.68 -11.50 -26.76
C ASN A 258 -7.90 -10.12 -26.14
N LEU A 259 -7.81 -9.04 -26.91
CA LEU A 259 -8.15 -7.69 -26.42
C LEU A 259 -9.68 -7.55 -26.37
N HIS A 260 -10.26 -8.07 -25.29
CA HIS A 260 -11.68 -7.92 -25.02
C HIS A 260 -11.97 -6.44 -24.76
N PHE A 261 -12.79 -5.82 -25.61
CA PHE A 261 -13.27 -4.48 -25.36
C PHE A 261 -14.16 -4.51 -24.12
N ASP A 262 -13.69 -3.90 -23.02
CA ASP A 262 -14.46 -3.71 -21.81
C ASP A 262 -14.97 -2.26 -21.79
N GLN A 263 -16.24 -2.10 -22.12
CA GLN A 263 -16.92 -0.80 -22.14
C GLN A 263 -16.82 -0.08 -20.78
N SER A 264 -16.84 -0.82 -19.67
CA SER A 264 -16.75 -0.24 -18.32
C SER A 264 -15.38 0.37 -18.06
N LEU A 265 -14.31 -0.27 -18.55
CA LEU A 265 -12.96 0.28 -18.45
C LEU A 265 -12.79 1.52 -19.32
N VAL A 266 -13.37 1.53 -20.52
CA VAL A 266 -13.32 2.70 -21.41
C VAL A 266 -14.08 3.89 -20.82
N VAL A 267 -15.28 3.66 -20.27
CA VAL A 267 -16.05 4.72 -19.58
C VAL A 267 -15.27 5.26 -18.39
N LYS A 268 -14.73 4.38 -17.53
CA LYS A 268 -13.93 4.77 -16.38
C LYS A 268 -12.67 5.53 -16.77
N TRP A 269 -12.01 5.12 -17.86
CA TRP A 269 -10.89 5.86 -18.43
C TRP A 269 -11.31 7.26 -18.88
N GLY A 270 -12.44 7.39 -19.58
CA GLY A 270 -12.98 8.68 -20.03
C GLY A 270 -13.34 9.61 -18.86
N GLU A 271 -13.91 9.08 -17.78
CA GLU A 271 -14.16 9.83 -16.54
C GLU A 271 -12.86 10.34 -15.92
N ILE A 272 -11.84 9.47 -15.79
CA ILE A 272 -10.54 9.86 -15.22
C ILE A 272 -9.84 10.89 -16.11
N PHE A 273 -9.85 10.67 -17.42
CA PHE A 273 -9.25 11.56 -18.40
C PHE A 273 -9.91 12.94 -18.36
N SER A 274 -11.24 13.00 -18.47
CA SER A 274 -11.98 14.26 -18.41
C SER A 274 -11.84 14.96 -17.06
N ALA A 275 -11.75 14.24 -15.93
CA ALA A 275 -11.53 14.84 -14.62
C ALA A 275 -10.15 15.54 -14.49
N ARG A 276 -9.16 15.13 -15.29
CA ARG A 276 -7.82 15.74 -15.33
C ARG A 276 -7.77 17.04 -16.14
N LEU A 277 -8.69 17.22 -17.09
CA LEU A 277 -8.72 18.40 -17.94
C LEU A 277 -9.35 19.60 -17.22
N THR A 278 -8.74 20.77 -17.35
CA THR A 278 -9.37 22.05 -17.05
C THR A 278 -10.54 22.33 -17.98
N GLN A 279 -11.43 23.26 -17.64
CA GLN A 279 -12.56 23.62 -18.52
C GLN A 279 -12.10 24.07 -19.92
N LYS A 280 -10.97 24.79 -19.99
CA LYS A 280 -10.37 25.23 -21.25
C LYS A 280 -9.86 24.05 -22.09
N GLU A 281 -9.21 23.08 -21.46
CA GLU A 281 -8.71 21.87 -22.14
C GLU A 281 -9.85 20.95 -22.58
N LYS A 282 -10.91 20.83 -21.78
CA LYS A 282 -12.14 20.12 -22.18
C LYS A 282 -12.75 20.72 -23.44
N LEU A 283 -12.87 22.05 -23.47
CA LEU A 283 -13.40 22.77 -24.64
C LEU A 283 -12.52 22.55 -25.88
N LEU A 284 -11.20 22.65 -25.74
CA LEU A 284 -10.26 22.39 -26.84
C LEU A 284 -10.32 20.93 -27.32
N PHE A 285 -10.42 19.97 -26.40
CA PHE A 285 -10.55 18.56 -26.74
C PHE A 285 -11.87 18.30 -27.49
N TYR A 286 -12.98 18.87 -27.02
CA TYR A 286 -14.28 18.78 -27.68
C TYR A 286 -14.27 19.40 -29.08
N LEU A 287 -13.72 20.61 -29.24
CA LEU A 287 -13.62 21.27 -30.54
C LEU A 287 -12.75 20.47 -31.54
N ARG A 288 -11.69 19.81 -31.06
CA ARG A 288 -10.74 19.11 -31.93
C ARG A 288 -11.18 17.70 -32.32
N TYR A 289 -11.90 17.00 -31.43
CA TYR A 289 -12.22 15.58 -31.60
C TYR A 289 -13.73 15.27 -31.49
N GLY A 290 -14.52 16.17 -30.92
CA GLY A 290 -15.97 16.01 -30.72
C GLY A 290 -16.83 16.52 -31.88
N GLU A 291 -16.31 17.33 -32.80
CA GLU A 291 -17.06 17.78 -34.00
C GLU A 291 -17.45 16.66 -34.97
N LYS A 292 -16.85 15.46 -34.83
CA LYS A 292 -17.07 14.31 -35.74
C LYS A 292 -17.76 13.10 -35.07
N LEU A 293 -18.24 13.26 -33.84
CA LEU A 293 -19.06 12.27 -33.12
C LEU A 293 -20.52 12.74 -33.12
#